data_AF-A0A937QTN7-F1
#
_entry.id   AF-A0A937QTN7-F1
#
_cell.length_a   1.000
_cell.length_b   1.000
_cell.length_c   1.000
_cell.angle_alpha   90.00
_cell.angle_beta   90.00
_cell.angle_gamma   90.00
#
_symmetry.space_group_name_H-M   'P 1'
#
loop_
_entity.id
_entity.type
_entity.pdbx_description
1 polymer ?
#
loop_
_entity_poly.entity_id
_entity_poly.type
_entity_poly.pdbx_seq_one_letter_code
_entity_poly.pdbx_strand_id
1 'polypeptide(L)'
;MSKQKQRVEIKPSDDDVIELRYYDGLRSSRYYSWEMPVDEANDLARWWKNEGADIKNGQLPVIDRKFGKVLISMFAQARVEARPIDRFGRPKFRAYSLPRAVIESLVASLEQVRPGSSEKESRKCSTRSL
;
A
#
# COMPACT_ATOMS: atom_id res chain seq x y z
N MET A 1 20.83 -14.95 14.93
CA MET A 1 20.89 -13.67 14.18
C MET A 1 19.66 -12.86 14.54
N SER A 2 19.82 -11.72 15.22
CA SER A 2 18.70 -10.86 15.60
C SER A 2 18.02 -10.32 14.35
N LYS A 3 16.72 -10.59 14.16
CA LYS A 3 15.90 -9.96 13.12
C LYS A 3 15.83 -8.47 13.43
N GLN A 4 16.74 -7.67 12.88
CA GLN A 4 16.59 -6.23 12.91
C GLN A 4 15.30 -5.90 12.15
N LYS A 5 14.33 -5.33 12.86
CA LYS A 5 13.06 -4.90 12.28
C LYS A 5 13.40 -3.80 11.27
N GLN A 6 13.16 -4.04 9.99
CA GLN A 6 13.46 -3.05 8.94
C GLN A 6 12.59 -1.81 9.11
N ARG A 7 13.15 -0.64 8.83
CA ARG A 7 12.42 0.63 8.87
C ARG A 7 11.76 0.87 7.51
N VAL A 8 10.45 1.04 7.53
CA VAL A 8 9.65 1.45 6.38
C VAL A 8 8.95 2.76 6.73
N GLU A 9 8.95 3.70 5.79
CA GLU A 9 8.17 4.94 5.89
C GLU A 9 7.24 5.06 4.70
N ILE A 10 6.05 5.59 4.93
CA ILE A 10 5.07 5.88 3.90
C ILE A 10 4.74 7.36 4.02
N LYS A 11 5.00 8.14 2.97
CA LYS A 11 4.81 9.59 2.97
C LYS A 11 3.92 10.01 1.82
N PRO A 12 3.06 11.01 2.01
CA PRO A 12 2.48 11.74 0.86
C PRO A 12 3.62 12.37 0.05
N SER A 13 3.56 12.28 -1.28
CA SER A 13 4.51 12.92 -2.20
C SER A 13 3.85 14.07 -2.96
N ASP A 14 2.81 13.74 -3.74
CA ASP A 14 2.01 14.65 -4.57
C ASP A 14 0.52 14.28 -4.45
N ASP A 15 -0.37 15.04 -5.12
CA ASP A 15 -1.81 14.73 -5.20
C ASP A 15 -2.03 13.27 -5.65
N ASP A 16 -2.67 12.48 -4.79
CA ASP A 16 -2.96 11.05 -4.96
C ASP A 16 -1.76 10.11 -5.16
N VAL A 17 -0.54 10.51 -4.76
CA VAL A 17 0.66 9.65 -4.80
C VAL A 17 1.31 9.53 -3.42
N ILE A 18 1.64 8.30 -3.04
CA ILE A 18 2.48 8.00 -1.87
C ILE A 18 3.88 7.59 -2.28
N GLU A 19 4.86 8.00 -1.49
CA GLU A 19 6.22 7.48 -1.53
C GLU A 19 6.39 6.39 -0.45
N LEU A 20 6.78 5.21 -0.89
CA LEU A 20 7.15 4.08 -0.05
C LEU A 20 8.67 4.07 0.10
N ARG A 21 9.19 4.20 1.32
CA ARG A 21 10.65 4.17 1.60
C ARG A 21 11.01 2.95 2.42
N TYR A 22 12.04 2.23 1.98
CA TYR A 22 12.56 1.04 2.64
C TYR A 22 14.06 1.22 2.91
N TYR A 23 14.43 1.28 4.18
CA TYR A 23 15.79 1.59 4.61
C TYR A 23 16.66 0.33 4.74
N ASP A 24 17.94 0.42 4.34
CA ASP A 24 18.92 -0.68 4.44
C ASP A 24 19.14 -1.17 5.89
N GLY A 25 18.77 -0.34 6.86
CA GLY A 25 18.82 -0.68 8.28
C GLY A 25 18.13 0.39 9.13
N LEU A 26 17.90 0.10 10.41
CA LEU A 26 17.17 0.98 11.33
C LEU A 26 17.73 2.39 11.46
N ARG A 27 19.07 2.52 11.39
CA ARG A 27 19.80 3.79 11.52
C ARG A 27 20.36 4.28 10.19
N SER A 28 20.04 3.59 9.09
CA SER A 28 20.54 3.98 7.77
C SER A 28 19.87 5.27 7.31
N SER A 29 20.63 6.13 6.65
CA SER A 29 20.09 7.24 5.85
C SER A 29 19.81 6.82 4.40
N ARG A 30 20.34 5.66 3.97
CA ARG A 30 20.12 5.09 2.64
C ARG A 30 18.83 4.26 2.62
N TYR A 31 18.04 4.48 1.59
CA TYR A 31 16.78 3.80 1.36
C TYR A 31 16.54 3.59 -0.13
N TYR A 32 15.71 2.58 -0.42
CA TYR A 32 15.04 2.42 -1.70
C TYR A 32 13.67 3.09 -1.61
N SER A 33 13.24 3.77 -2.67
CA SER A 33 11.91 4.37 -2.72
C SER A 33 11.12 4.01 -3.97
N TRP A 34 9.80 4.03 -3.83
CA TRP A 34 8.84 3.84 -4.91
C TRP A 34 7.71 4.84 -4.77
N GLU A 35 7.34 5.47 -5.88
CA GLU A 35 6.16 6.33 -5.97
C GLU A 35 4.98 5.55 -6.56
N MET A 36 3.90 5.46 -5.78
CA MET A 36 2.73 4.66 -6.11
C MET A 36 1.46 5.50 -5.93
N PRO A 37 0.57 5.53 -6.94
CA PRO A 37 -0.77 6.10 -6.76
C PRO A 37 -1.49 5.46 -5.58
N VAL A 38 -2.20 6.27 -4.79
CA VAL A 38 -2.93 5.85 -3.58
C VAL A 38 -3.89 4.71 -3.88
N ASP A 39 -4.62 4.77 -5.00
CA ASP A 39 -5.52 3.70 -5.46
C ASP A 39 -4.80 2.36 -5.65
N GLU A 40 -3.63 2.37 -6.29
CA GLU A 40 -2.85 1.17 -6.60
C GLU A 40 -2.27 0.58 -5.30
N ALA A 41 -1.82 1.43 -4.37
CA ALA A 41 -1.38 1.04 -3.05
C ALA A 41 -2.52 0.42 -2.22
N ASN A 42 -3.72 1.01 -2.26
CA ASN A 42 -4.91 0.49 -1.60
C ASN A 42 -5.31 -0.87 -2.14
N ASP A 43 -5.28 -1.08 -3.46
CA ASP A 43 -5.54 -2.39 -4.06
C ASP A 43 -4.54 -3.44 -3.58
N LEU A 44 -3.26 -3.11 -3.58
CA LEU A 44 -2.19 -4.01 -3.15
C LEU A 44 -2.31 -4.39 -1.67
N ALA A 45 -2.62 -3.42 -0.80
CA ALA A 45 -2.79 -3.65 0.62
C ALA A 45 -4.04 -4.50 0.93
N ARG A 46 -5.16 -4.22 0.25
CA ARG A 46 -6.39 -5.02 0.38
C ARG A 46 -6.16 -6.46 -0.06
N TRP A 47 -5.47 -6.66 -1.17
CA TRP A 47 -5.08 -7.99 -1.60
C TRP A 47 -4.25 -8.72 -0.52
N TRP A 48 -3.23 -8.06 0.03
CA TRP A 48 -2.38 -8.68 1.05
C TRP A 48 -3.17 -9.11 2.28
N LYS A 49 -4.11 -8.27 2.72
CA LYS A 49 -4.99 -8.55 3.87
C LYS A 49 -5.94 -9.72 3.60
N ASN A 50 -6.50 -9.80 2.40
CA ASN A 50 -7.52 -10.80 2.07
C ASN A 50 -6.93 -12.15 1.69
N GLU A 51 -5.80 -12.16 1.01
CA GLU A 51 -5.27 -13.35 0.32
C GLU A 51 -3.76 -13.51 0.54
N GLY A 52 -3.02 -12.41 0.63
CA GLY A 52 -1.56 -12.43 0.78
C GLY A 52 -1.08 -13.04 2.11
N ALA A 53 -1.90 -12.96 3.16
CA ALA A 53 -1.61 -13.59 4.46
C ALA A 53 -1.53 -15.12 4.36
N ASP A 54 -2.37 -15.74 3.52
CA ASP A 54 -2.47 -17.20 3.36
C ASP A 54 -1.34 -17.79 2.51
N ILE A 55 -0.63 -16.96 1.74
CA ILE A 55 0.58 -17.35 1.00
C ILE A 55 1.69 -17.83 1.95
N LYS A 56 1.63 -17.50 3.25
CA LYS A 56 2.50 -18.08 4.29
C LYS A 56 2.44 -19.62 4.33
N ASN A 57 1.34 -20.24 3.88
CA ASN A 57 1.10 -21.68 3.98
C ASN A 57 1.55 -22.48 2.73
N GLY A 58 2.41 -21.89 1.87
CA GLY A 58 3.05 -22.62 0.76
C GLY A 58 2.40 -22.47 -0.62
N GLN A 59 1.55 -21.45 -0.82
CA GLN A 59 0.85 -21.20 -2.10
C GLN A 59 1.68 -20.39 -3.12
N LEU A 60 3.00 -20.56 -3.13
CA LEU A 60 3.87 -19.93 -4.14
C LEU A 60 4.10 -20.91 -5.32
N PRO A 61 4.22 -20.40 -6.57
CA PRO A 61 4.17 -19.00 -6.96
C PRO A 61 2.73 -18.47 -7.15
N VAL A 62 2.54 -17.18 -6.90
CA VAL A 62 1.39 -16.42 -7.40
C VAL A 62 1.82 -15.76 -8.71
N ILE A 63 1.06 -15.95 -9.78
CA ILE A 63 1.39 -15.39 -11.10
C ILE A 63 0.19 -14.59 -11.62
N ASP A 64 0.42 -13.30 -11.87
CA ASP A 64 -0.48 -12.36 -12.53
C ASP A 64 -1.90 -12.37 -11.99
N ARG A 65 -2.02 -12.50 -10.66
CA ARG A 65 -3.31 -12.45 -9.99
C ARG A 65 -3.84 -11.03 -10.04
N LYS A 66 -4.96 -10.84 -10.72
CA LYS A 66 -5.63 -9.54 -10.80
C LYS A 66 -6.36 -9.23 -9.49
N PHE A 67 -6.11 -8.04 -8.95
CA PHE A 67 -6.88 -7.47 -7.84
C PHE A 67 -7.07 -5.96 -8.08
N GLY A 68 -8.31 -5.50 -8.19
CA GLY A 68 -8.60 -4.11 -8.54
C GLY A 68 -7.90 -3.68 -9.84
N LYS A 69 -7.07 -2.65 -9.74
CA LYS A 69 -6.26 -2.06 -10.83
C LYS A 69 -4.82 -2.55 -10.86
N VAL A 70 -4.48 -3.65 -10.18
CA VAL A 70 -3.12 -4.23 -10.20
C VAL A 70 -3.13 -5.73 -10.54
N LEU A 71 -2.09 -6.18 -11.23
CA LEU A 71 -1.70 -7.58 -11.36
C LEU A 71 -0.58 -7.85 -10.37
N ILE A 72 -0.69 -8.94 -9.63
CA ILE A 72 0.21 -9.27 -8.53
C ILE A 72 0.87 -10.62 -8.81
N SER A 73 2.19 -10.63 -8.69
CA SER A 73 3.02 -11.83 -8.80
C SER A 73 3.93 -11.95 -7.60
N MET A 74 4.12 -13.18 -7.13
CA MET A 74 4.96 -13.49 -5.98
C MET A 74 5.62 -14.84 -6.23
N PHE A 75 6.93 -14.83 -6.49
CA PHE A 75 7.71 -16.04 -6.75
C PHE A 75 8.46 -16.52 -5.50
N ALA A 76 8.71 -15.62 -4.55
CA ALA A 76 9.39 -15.90 -3.29
C ALA A 76 8.73 -15.13 -2.15
N GLN A 77 8.92 -15.59 -0.91
CA GLN A 77 8.30 -14.96 0.26
C GLN A 77 8.78 -13.53 0.54
N ALA A 78 9.93 -13.13 -0.02
CA ALA A 78 10.57 -11.86 0.30
C ALA A 78 10.09 -10.66 -0.51
N ARG A 79 9.51 -10.89 -1.70
CA ARG A 79 9.16 -9.82 -2.65
C ARG A 79 7.82 -10.05 -3.31
N VAL A 80 7.11 -8.95 -3.54
CA VAL A 80 5.86 -8.89 -4.28
C VAL A 80 6.07 -8.00 -5.50
N GLU A 81 5.74 -8.52 -6.67
CA GLU A 81 5.70 -7.76 -7.91
C GLU A 81 4.27 -7.26 -8.13
N ALA A 82 4.10 -5.95 -8.29
CA ALA A 82 2.82 -5.32 -8.60
C ALA A 82 2.92 -4.56 -9.92
N ARG A 83 2.02 -4.86 -10.85
CA ARG A 83 1.93 -4.20 -12.16
C ARG A 83 0.55 -3.58 -12.30
N PRO A 84 0.45 -2.24 -12.29
CA PRO A 84 -0.82 -1.58 -12.53
C PRO A 84 -1.36 -1.95 -13.91
N ILE A 85 -2.69 -1.96 -14.05
CA ILE A 85 -3.36 -2.15 -15.33
C ILE A 85 -4.07 -0.87 -15.75
N ASP A 86 -4.17 -0.66 -17.05
CA ASP A 86 -4.96 0.43 -17.63
C ASP A 86 -6.46 0.10 -17.66
N ARG A 87 -7.26 1.05 -18.16
CA ARG A 87 -8.72 0.88 -18.31
C ARG A 87 -9.14 -0.26 -19.23
N PHE A 88 -8.23 -0.75 -20.08
CA PHE A 88 -8.44 -1.87 -20.99
C PHE A 88 -7.94 -3.20 -20.39
N GLY A 89 -7.48 -3.19 -19.13
CA GLY A 89 -6.94 -4.35 -18.43
C GLY A 89 -5.53 -4.73 -18.85
N ARG A 90 -4.81 -3.86 -19.57
CA ARG A 90 -3.45 -4.12 -20.03
C ARG A 90 -2.43 -3.64 -19.00
N PRO A 91 -1.36 -4.40 -18.72
CA PRO A 91 -0.31 -3.94 -17.81
C PRO A 91 0.29 -2.62 -18.29
N LYS A 92 0.40 -1.64 -17.39
CA LYS A 92 1.18 -0.43 -17.61
C LYS A 92 2.66 -0.81 -17.67
N PHE A 93 3.47 0.05 -18.28
CA PHE A 93 4.92 -0.13 -18.36
C PHE A 93 5.59 -0.10 -16.97
N ARG A 94 5.03 0.66 -16.04
CA ARG A 94 5.54 0.75 -14.67
C ARG A 94 5.23 -0.54 -13.91
N ALA A 95 6.22 -1.09 -13.22
CA ALA A 95 6.09 -2.22 -12.32
C ALA A 95 6.81 -1.93 -11.00
N TYR A 96 6.31 -2.51 -9.92
CA TYR A 96 6.83 -2.32 -8.58
C TYR A 96 7.30 -3.66 -8.02
N SER A 97 8.60 -3.77 -7.74
CA SER A 97 9.17 -4.91 -7.01
C SER A 97 9.38 -4.50 -5.57
N LEU A 98 8.41 -4.82 -4.70
CA LEU A 98 8.37 -4.36 -3.32
C LEU A 98 8.79 -5.46 -2.35
N PRO A 99 9.66 -5.16 -1.37
CA PRO A 99 9.89 -6.06 -0.26
C PRO A 99 8.58 -6.33 0.48
N ARG A 100 8.38 -7.57 0.93
CA ARG A 100 7.21 -7.97 1.74
C ARG A 100 6.99 -7.05 2.94
N ALA A 101 8.06 -6.62 3.61
CA ALA A 101 7.97 -5.71 4.74
C ALA A 101 7.30 -4.37 4.38
N VAL A 102 7.50 -3.87 3.15
CA VAL A 102 6.84 -2.65 2.66
C VAL A 102 5.34 -2.87 2.54
N ILE A 103 4.91 -4.02 2.01
CA ILE A 103 3.50 -4.38 1.88
C ILE A 103 2.84 -4.53 3.26
N GLU A 104 3.52 -5.20 4.20
CA GLU A 104 3.03 -5.36 5.57
C GLU A 104 2.87 -4.01 6.28
N SER A 105 3.83 -3.09 6.11
CA SER A 105 3.72 -1.72 6.62
C SER A 105 2.60 -0.93 5.94
N LEU A 106 2.38 -1.10 4.63
CA LEU A 106 1.30 -0.45 3.91
C LEU A 106 -0.07 -0.87 4.45
N VAL A 107 -0.28 -2.15 4.74
CA VAL A 107 -1.50 -2.63 5.40
C VAL A 107 -1.68 -1.98 6.77
N ALA A 108 -0.63 -1.97 7.60
CA ALA A 108 -0.69 -1.37 8.92
C ALA A 108 -1.01 0.14 8.89
N SER A 109 -0.46 0.88 7.93
CA SER A 109 -0.73 2.31 7.76
C SER A 109 -2.17 2.59 7.33
N LEU A 110 -2.76 1.76 6.48
CA LEU A 110 -4.16 1.94 6.05
C LEU A 110 -5.17 1.58 7.15
N GLU A 111 -4.83 0.68 8.06
CA GLU A 111 -5.67 0.35 9.22
C GLU A 111 -5.73 1.48 10.27
N GLN A 112 -4.69 2.33 10.34
CA GLN A 112 -4.71 3.51 11.22
C GLN A 112 -5.63 4.63 10.72
N VAL A 113 -6.13 4.55 9.48
CA VAL A 113 -6.92 5.61 8.82
C VAL A 113 -8.45 5.43 8.99
N ARG A 114 -8.96 4.38 9.66
CA ARG A 114 -10.40 4.28 10.01
C ARG A 114 -10.65 3.65 11.40
N PRO A 115 -11.65 4.08 12.20
CA PRO A 115 -12.74 5.04 11.90
C PRO A 115 -12.93 6.18 12.92
N GLY A 116 -13.42 7.33 12.44
CA GLY A 116 -13.79 8.48 13.26
C GLY A 116 -14.49 9.59 12.46
N SER A 117 -15.47 9.23 11.64
CA SER A 117 -16.49 10.15 11.16
C SER A 117 -17.30 10.69 12.36
N SER A 118 -17.06 11.94 12.74
CA SER A 118 -18.10 12.73 13.40
C SER A 118 -18.06 14.12 12.78
N GLU A 119 -18.89 14.28 11.75
CA GLU A 119 -19.49 15.57 11.45
C GLU A 119 -20.07 16.15 12.76
N LYS A 120 -19.57 17.31 13.15
CA LYS A 120 -20.42 18.33 13.76
C LYS A 120 -20.21 19.62 13.00
N GLU A 121 -20.84 19.65 11.83
CA GLU A 121 -21.31 20.87 11.20
C GLU A 121 -22.30 21.55 12.17
N SER A 122 -21.81 22.46 13.01
CA SER A 122 -22.67 23.43 13.70
C SER A 122 -22.84 24.64 12.79
N ARG A 123 -23.76 24.56 11.83
CA ARG A 123 -24.36 25.74 11.22
C ARG A 123 -25.22 26.43 12.28
N LYS A 124 -24.72 27.48 12.93
CA LYS A 124 -25.58 28.50 13.55
C LYS A 124 -26.09 29.42 12.44
N CYS A 125 -27.14 29.00 11.76
CA CYS A 125 -28.04 29.90 11.06
C CYS A 125 -29.06 30.39 12.10
N SER A 126 -28.85 31.57 12.67
CA SER A 126 -29.88 32.22 13.50
C SER A 126 -30.55 33.27 12.64
N THR A 127 -31.73 32.91 12.17
CA THR A 127 -32.65 33.72 11.39
C THR A 127 -33.07 34.96 12.18
N ARG A 128 -33.04 36.09 11.48
CA ARG A 128 -33.59 37.38 11.89
C ARG A 128 -35.09 37.39 11.57
N SER A 129 -35.95 37.65 12.55
CA SER A 129 -37.38 38.03 12.44
C SER A 129 -37.83 38.38 13.87
N LEU A 130 -38.50 39.48 14.21
CA LEU A 130 -39.08 40.64 13.54
C LEU A 130 -38.96 41.81 14.52
#